data_AF-A0A1Y5XVV5-F1
#
_entry.id   AF-A0A1Y5XVV5-F1
#
_cell.length_a   1.000
_cell.length_b   1.000
_cell.length_c   1.000
_cell.angle_alpha   90.00
_cell.angle_beta   90.00
_cell.angle_gamma   90.00
#
_symmetry.space_group_name_H-M   'P 1'
#
loop_
_entity.id
_entity.type
_entity.pdbx_description
1 polymer ?
#
loop_
_entity_poly.entity_id
_entity_poly.type
_entity_poly.pdbx_seq_one_letter_code
_entity_poly.pdbx_strand_id
1 'polypeptide(L)' 'MLPDDDVTDVLLVVLKKTAAAHGEYEETHLGGEYDEEWPEWYAEHMTQTLRESGYRIVRSSD' A
#
# COMPACT_ATOMS: atom_id res chain seq x y z
N MET A 1 4.85 12.43 23.20
CA MET A 1 4.21 11.15 22.82
C MET A 1 3.23 11.51 21.73
N LEU A 2 3.57 11.22 20.47
CA LEU A 2 2.61 11.38 19.38
C LEU A 2 1.47 10.38 19.66
N PRO A 3 0.19 10.74 19.44
CA PRO A 3 -0.89 9.77 19.56
C PRO A 3 -0.56 8.56 18.70
N ASP A 4 -0.91 7.35 19.15
CA ASP A 4 -0.87 6.18 18.28
C ASP A 4 -1.64 6.54 17.00
N ASP A 5 -0.99 6.47 15.84
CA ASP A 5 -1.63 6.82 14.58
C ASP A 5 -2.87 5.92 14.41
N ASP A 6 -4.04 6.52 14.14
CA ASP A 6 -5.26 5.75 13.90
C ASP A 6 -5.02 4.80 12.72
N VAL A 7 -5.36 3.52 12.90
CA VAL A 7 -5.10 2.49 11.88
C VAL A 7 -5.78 2.84 10.55
N THR A 8 -6.97 3.47 10.59
CA THR A 8 -7.67 3.92 9.39
C THR A 8 -6.87 4.98 8.65
N ASP A 9 -6.29 5.95 9.38
CA ASP A 9 -5.47 7.01 8.80
C ASP A 9 -4.18 6.45 8.17
N VAL A 10 -3.51 5.51 8.86
CA VAL A 10 -2.34 4.82 8.32
C VAL A 10 -2.69 4.09 7.02
N LEU A 11 -3.77 3.31 7.02
CA LEU A 11 -4.21 2.58 5.83
C LEU A 11 -4.60 3.52 4.68
N LEU A 12 -5.28 4.63 4.98
CA LEU A 12 -5.66 5.61 3.98
C LEU A 12 -4.44 6.24 3.30
N VAL A 13 -3.41 6.59 4.07
CA VAL A 13 -2.15 7.12 3.53
C VAL A 13 -1.46 6.08 2.65
N VAL A 14 -1.35 4.84 3.11
CA VAL A 14 -0.71 3.75 2.37
C VAL A 14 -1.47 3.44 1.07
N LEU A 15 -2.81 3.41 1.11
CA LEU A 15 -3.65 3.20 -0.07
C LEU A 15 -3.45 4.29 -1.13
N LYS A 16 -3.42 5.56 -0.71
CA LYS A 16 -3.20 6.69 -1.64
C LYS A 16 -1.81 6.63 -2.28
N LYS A 17 -0.78 6.30 -1.51
CA LYS A 17 0.59 6.12 -2.04
C LYS A 17 0.66 4.97 -3.03
N THR A 18 0.06 3.84 -2.67
CA THR A 18 0.02 2.63 -3.51
C THR A 18 -0.71 2.90 -4.83
N ALA A 19 -1.87 3.58 -4.78
CA ALA A 19 -2.62 3.91 -5.98
C ALA A 19 -1.86 4.85 -6.93
N ALA A 20 -1.15 5.84 -6.39
CA ALA A 20 -0.31 6.72 -7.20
C ALA A 20 0.84 5.95 -7.88
N ALA A 21 1.54 5.10 -7.11
CA ALA A 21 2.64 4.30 -7.64
C ALA A 21 2.18 3.23 -8.65
N HIS A 22 0.97 2.67 -8.46
CA HIS A 22 0.39 1.71 -9.41
C HIS A 22 0.03 2.38 -10.74
N GLY A 23 -0.56 3.58 -10.71
CA GLY A 23 -0.81 4.36 -11.92
C GLY A 23 0.48 4.67 -12.70
N GLU A 24 1.56 5.02 -12.00
CA GLU A 24 2.88 5.17 -12.62
C GLU A 24 3.38 3.84 -13.22
N TYR A 25 3.20 2.72 -12.53
CA TYR A 25 3.58 1.39 -13.02
C TYR A 25 2.80 1.00 -14.29
N GLU A 26 1.48 1.18 -14.32
CA GLU A 26 0.65 0.93 -15.50
C GLU A 26 1.14 1.76 -16.70
N GLU A 27 1.34 3.07 -16.52
CA GLU A 27 1.82 3.96 -17.58
C GLU A 27 3.22 3.59 -18.08
N THR A 28 4.15 3.27 -17.17
CA THR A 28 5.58 3.13 -17.50
C THR A 28 6.01 1.71 -17.83
N HIS A 29 5.35 0.68 -17.29
CA HIS A 29 5.73 -0.73 -17.43
C HIS A 29 4.71 -1.54 -18.22
N LEU A 30 3.42 -1.20 -18.15
CA LEU A 30 2.35 -1.88 -18.90
C LEU A 30 1.92 -1.09 -20.15
N GLY A 31 2.57 0.04 -20.44
CA GLY A 31 2.24 0.87 -21.59
C GLY A 31 0.85 1.52 -21.52
N GLY A 32 0.34 1.73 -20.31
CA GLY A 32 -1.01 2.26 -20.04
C GLY A 32 -2.11 1.21 -20.10
N GLU A 33 -1.76 -0.09 -20.22
CA GLU A 33 -2.73 -1.17 -20.08
C GLU A 33 -3.10 -1.40 -18.61
N TYR A 34 -4.34 -1.83 -18.39
CA TYR A 34 -4.84 -2.18 -17.07
C TYR A 34 -4.10 -3.40 -16.54
N ASP A 35 -3.63 -3.30 -15.30
CA ASP A 35 -2.99 -4.41 -14.62
C ASP A 35 -4.02 -5.45 -14.15
N GLU A 36 -4.04 -6.64 -14.75
CA GLU A 36 -4.89 -7.75 -14.31
C GLU A 36 -4.46 -8.31 -12.95
N GLU A 37 -3.18 -8.13 -12.57
CA GLU A 37 -2.57 -8.60 -11.31
C GLU A 37 -2.49 -7.46 -10.27
N TRP A 38 -3.32 -6.42 -10.43
CA TRP A 38 -3.35 -5.28 -9.51
C TRP A 38 -3.52 -5.67 -8.02
N PRO A 39 -4.29 -6.70 -7.62
CA PRO A 39 -4.44 -7.03 -6.20
C PRO A 39 -3.13 -7.48 -5.56
N GLU A 40 -2.36 -8.31 -6.27
CA GLU A 40 -1.06 -8.80 -5.85
C GLU A 40 -0.06 -7.64 -5.73
N TRP A 41 -0.01 -6.78 -6.76
CA TRP A 41 0.85 -5.60 -6.76
C TRP A 41 0.53 -4.67 -5.58
N TYR A 42 -0.75 -4.40 -5.33
CA TYR A 42 -1.18 -3.60 -4.18
C TYR A 42 -0.76 -4.24 -2.85
N ALA A 43 -0.95 -5.54 -2.68
CA ALA A 43 -0.59 -6.22 -1.44
C ALA A 43 0.91 -6.12 -1.15
N GLU A 44 1.76 -6.33 -2.16
CA GLU A 44 3.22 -6.21 -2.02
C GLU A 44 3.62 -4.77 -1.70
N HIS A 45 3.13 -3.80 -2.47
CA HIS A 45 3.51 -2.40 -2.31
C HIS A 45 3.00 -1.79 -0.99
N MET A 46 1.76 -2.11 -0.59
CA MET A 46 1.21 -1.67 0.70
C MET A 46 2.00 -2.25 1.87
N THR A 47 2.33 -3.55 1.83
CA THR A 47 3.08 -4.19 2.92
C THR A 47 4.53 -3.70 2.98
N GLN A 48 5.15 -3.40 1.84
CA GLN A 48 6.43 -2.72 1.80
C GLN A 48 6.35 -1.31 2.40
N THR A 49 5.38 -0.49 1.98
CA THR A 49 5.19 0.88 2.46
C THR A 49 4.96 0.92 3.97
N LEU A 50 4.16 -0.01 4.50
CA LEU A 50 3.95 -0.17 5.94
C LEU A 50 5.26 -0.47 6.66
N ARG A 51 6.04 -1.45 6.18
CA ARG A 51 7.33 -1.83 6.78
C ARG A 51 8.33 -0.67 6.79
N GLU A 52 8.44 0.05 5.68
CA GLU A 52 9.32 1.22 5.55
C GLU A 52 8.88 2.38 6.48
N SER A 53 7.58 2.48 6.75
CA SER A 53 7.01 3.44 7.69
C SER A 53 7.04 2.98 9.16
N GLY A 54 7.65 1.81 9.45
CA GLY A 54 7.77 1.26 10.81
C GLY A 54 6.54 0.48 11.29
N TYR A 55 5.55 0.26 10.42
CA TYR A 55 4.34 -0.52 10.71
C TYR A 55 4.49 -2.00 10.34
N ARG A 56 3.78 -2.86 11.08
CA ARG A 56 3.65 -4.28 10.75
C ARG A 56 2.21 -4.75 10.95
N ILE A 57 1.73 -5.55 10.01
CA ILE A 57 0.48 -6.29 10.20
C ILE A 57 0.80 -7.49 11.10
N VAL A 58 0.03 -7.64 12.18
CA VAL A 58 0.08 -8.80 13.06
C VAL A 58 -1.31 -9.42 13.11
N ARG A 59 -1.37 -10.74 13.12
CA ARG A 59 -2.63 -11.44 13.40
C ARG A 59 -3.06 -11.06 14.82
N SER A 60 -4.25 -10.50 14.98
CA SER A 60 -4.85 -10.35 16.31
C SER A 60 -5.02 -11.74 16.90
N SER A 61 -4.63 -11.92 18.16
CA SER A 61 -4.91 -13.16 18.89
C SER A 61 -6.41 -13.48 18.80
N ASP A 62 -6.75 -14.75 18.58
CA ASP A 62 -8.13 -15.26 18.67
C ASP A 62 -8.64 -15.19 20.13
#